data_AF-A0A0M1JRS7-F1
#
_entry.id   AF-A0A0M1JRS7-F1
#
_cell.length_a   1.000
_cell.length_b   1.000
_cell.length_c   1.000
_cell.angle_alpha   90.00
_cell.angle_beta   90.00
_cell.angle_gamma   90.00
#
_symmetry.space_group_name_H-M   'P 1'
#
loop_
_entity.id
_entity.type
_entity.pdbx_description
1 polymer ?
#
loop_
_entity_poly.entity_id
_entity_poly.type
_entity_poly.pdbx_seq_one_letter_code
_entity_poly.pdbx_strand_id
1 'polypeptide(L)'
;MARYMKTLKELMINLLNYFGLAWWVEIVTETPRCTYYFGPFFTKTEAEIAKSGYIDDLEQEGAQGIAFLVKRCKPNLLTISDDLEEIPSPTGKPAFNL
;
A
#
# COMPACT_ATOMS: atom_id res chain seq x y z
N MET A 1 -0.11 -5.36 -28.65
CA MET A 1 -1.33 -5.04 -27.87
C MET A 1 -1.12 -5.27 -26.37
N ALA A 2 -0.89 -6.49 -25.87
CA ALA A 2 -0.76 -6.80 -24.42
C ALA A 2 0.10 -5.81 -23.59
N ARG A 3 1.30 -5.48 -24.10
CA ARG A 3 2.23 -4.54 -23.46
C ARG A 3 1.68 -3.11 -23.33
N TYR A 4 0.90 -2.66 -24.31
CA TYR A 4 0.34 -1.32 -24.33
C TYR A 4 -0.75 -1.15 -23.26
N MET A 5 -1.65 -2.12 -23.11
CA MET A 5 -2.65 -2.07 -22.04
C MET A 5 -2.03 -2.11 -20.63
N LYS A 6 -0.92 -2.83 -20.43
CA LYS A 6 -0.17 -2.77 -19.16
C LYS A 6 0.32 -1.35 -18.86
N THR A 7 0.90 -0.70 -19.86
CA THR A 7 1.44 0.67 -19.74
C THR A 7 0.33 1.69 -19.42
N LEU A 8 -0.82 1.58 -20.08
CA LEU A 8 -1.98 2.42 -19.79
C LEU A 8 -2.54 2.18 -18.39
N LYS A 9 -2.64 0.90 -17.97
CA LYS A 9 -3.11 0.54 -16.64
C LYS A 9 -2.20 1.14 -15.56
N GLU A 10 -0.88 1.04 -15.71
CA GLU A 10 0.09 1.65 -14.80
C GLU A 10 -0.07 3.17 -14.71
N LEU A 11 -0.25 3.85 -15.85
CA LEU A 11 -0.51 5.29 -15.88
C LEU A 11 -1.78 5.66 -15.09
N MET A 12 -2.87 4.91 -15.29
CA MET A 12 -4.13 5.14 -14.60
C MET A 12 -4.01 4.88 -13.09
N ILE A 13 -3.30 3.83 -12.69
CA ILE A 13 -3.04 3.52 -11.28
C ILE A 13 -2.25 4.66 -10.63
N ASN A 14 -1.19 5.16 -11.29
CA ASN A 14 -0.38 6.27 -10.78
C ASN A 14 -1.23 7.54 -10.60
N LEU A 15 -2.12 7.83 -11.55
CA LEU A 15 -3.03 8.97 -11.46
C LEU A 15 -4.01 8.82 -10.27
N LEU A 16 -4.66 7.66 -10.15
CA LEU A 16 -5.56 7.37 -9.03
C LEU A 16 -4.82 7.45 -7.70
N ASN A 17 -3.60 6.91 -7.62
CA ASN A 17 -2.78 6.94 -6.42
C ASN A 17 -2.39 8.38 -6.04
N TYR A 18 -2.04 9.20 -7.02
CA TYR A 18 -1.73 10.61 -6.80
C TYR A 18 -2.90 11.36 -6.13
N PHE A 19 -4.12 11.10 -6.58
CA PHE A 19 -5.36 11.65 -6.00
C PHE A 19 -5.88 10.90 -4.75
N GLY A 20 -5.22 9.82 -4.32
CA GLY A 20 -5.67 8.98 -3.19
C GLY A 20 -6.95 8.17 -3.45
N LEU A 21 -7.25 7.92 -4.72
CA LEU A 21 -8.41 7.16 -5.19
C LEU A 21 -8.06 5.71 -5.56
N ALA A 22 -6.78 5.34 -5.52
CA ALA A 22 -6.33 3.97 -5.74
C ALA A 22 -6.80 3.06 -4.59
N TRP A 23 -6.98 1.78 -4.91
CA TRP A 23 -7.32 0.76 -3.92
C TRP A 23 -6.07 0.22 -3.25
N TRP A 24 -6.14 0.00 -1.95
CA TRP A 24 -5.09 -0.53 -1.12
C TRP A 24 -5.65 -1.60 -0.19
N VAL A 25 -4.81 -2.58 0.12
CA VAL A 25 -5.06 -3.58 1.17
C VAL A 25 -4.27 -3.13 2.39
N GLU A 26 -4.98 -2.73 3.44
CA GLU A 26 -4.39 -2.52 4.76
C GLU A 26 -4.43 -3.86 5.52
N ILE A 27 -3.31 -4.29 6.07
CA ILE A 27 -3.20 -5.48 6.91
C ILE A 27 -2.58 -5.06 8.24
N VAL A 28 -3.25 -5.38 9.33
CA VAL A 28 -2.78 -5.12 10.69
C VAL A 28 -2.48 -6.45 11.36
N THR A 29 -1.34 -6.54 12.03
CA THR A 29 -0.91 -7.72 12.79
C THR A 29 -0.79 -7.35 14.27
N GLU A 30 -1.09 -8.28 15.16
CA GLU A 30 -0.97 -8.10 16.61
C GLU A 30 0.42 -8.47 17.12
N THR A 31 1.04 -9.53 16.58
CA THR A 31 2.39 -9.97 16.97
C THR A 31 3.20 -10.40 15.74
N PRO A 32 4.28 -9.69 15.38
CA PRO A 32 4.63 -8.35 15.85
C PRO A 32 3.54 -7.33 15.49
N ARG A 33 3.49 -6.20 16.20
CA ARG A 33 2.50 -5.15 15.92
C ARG A 33 2.93 -4.33 14.72
N CYS A 34 2.30 -4.59 13.58
CA CYS A 34 2.61 -3.93 12.33
C CYS A 34 1.33 -3.56 11.57
N THR A 35 1.41 -2.52 10.74
CA THR A 35 0.41 -2.18 9.73
C THR A 35 1.09 -2.10 8.38
N TYR A 36 0.61 -2.90 7.43
CA TYR A 36 1.11 -2.99 6.07
C TYR A 36 0.07 -2.46 5.09
N TYR A 37 0.52 -1.71 4.09
CA TYR A 37 -0.30 -1.25 2.97
C TYR A 37 0.22 -1.81 1.67
N PHE A 38 -0.56 -2.70 1.04
CA PHE A 38 -0.24 -3.28 -0.26
C PHE A 38 -1.08 -2.67 -1.38
N GLY A 39 -0.43 -2.32 -2.48
CA GLY A 39 -1.03 -1.62 -3.62
C GLY A 39 0.00 -0.73 -4.33
N PRO A 40 -0.44 0.28 -5.09
CA PRO A 40 -1.81 0.65 -5.41
C PRO A 40 -2.47 -0.26 -6.47
N PHE A 41 -3.77 -0.54 -6.31
CA PHE A 41 -4.59 -1.31 -7.24
C PHE A 41 -5.58 -0.44 -8.02
N PHE A 42 -5.88 -0.84 -9.26
CA PHE A 42 -6.84 -0.14 -10.09
C PHE A 42 -8.29 -0.37 -9.62
N THR A 43 -8.61 -1.59 -9.21
CA THR A 43 -9.97 -1.97 -8.76
C THR A 43 -9.94 -2.64 -7.39
N LYS A 44 -11.09 -2.59 -6.70
CA LYS A 44 -11.28 -3.32 -5.44
C LYS A 44 -11.07 -4.83 -5.62
N THR A 45 -11.60 -5.39 -6.70
CA THR A 45 -11.51 -6.83 -6.99
C THR A 45 -10.07 -7.30 -7.14
N GLU A 46 -9.22 -6.52 -7.83
CA GLU A 46 -7.79 -6.85 -7.93
C GLU A 46 -7.10 -6.86 -6.57
N ALA A 47 -7.41 -5.90 -5.71
CA ALA A 47 -6.89 -5.84 -4.35
C ALA A 47 -7.36 -7.04 -3.50
N GLU A 48 -8.65 -7.40 -3.58
CA GLU A 48 -9.21 -8.55 -2.86
C GLU A 48 -8.61 -9.89 -3.30
N ILE A 49 -8.34 -10.06 -4.61
CA ILE A 49 -7.69 -11.27 -5.14
C ILE A 49 -6.23 -11.34 -4.68
N ALA A 50 -5.50 -10.23 -4.73
CA ALA A 50 -4.09 -10.19 -4.32
C ALA A 50 -3.91 -10.38 -2.81
N LYS A 51 -4.88 -9.92 -2.01
CA LYS A 51 -4.84 -9.92 -0.55
C LYS A 51 -4.48 -11.27 0.07
N SER A 52 -5.01 -12.38 -0.45
CA SER A 52 -4.77 -13.69 0.15
C SER A 52 -3.29 -14.05 0.17
N GLY A 53 -2.55 -13.73 -0.90
CA GLY A 53 -1.11 -13.98 -0.95
C GLY A 53 -0.34 -13.22 0.12
N TYR A 54 -0.72 -11.95 0.38
CA TYR A 54 -0.07 -11.16 1.44
C TYR A 54 -0.35 -11.70 2.84
N ILE A 55 -1.56 -12.21 3.09
CA ILE A 55 -1.90 -12.84 4.37
C ILE A 55 -1.10 -14.13 4.52
N ASP A 56 -1.10 -15.00 3.51
CA ASP A 56 -0.38 -16.27 3.53
C ASP A 56 1.12 -16.08 3.77
N ASP A 57 1.73 -15.05 3.17
CA ASP A 57 3.14 -14.70 3.36
C ASP A 57 3.40 -14.23 4.82
N LEU A 58 2.56 -13.35 5.36
CA LEU A 58 2.69 -12.85 6.74
C LEU A 58 2.48 -13.96 7.79
N GLU A 59 1.52 -14.86 7.56
CA GLU A 59 1.31 -16.02 8.43
C GLU A 59 2.53 -16.96 8.42
N GLN A 60 3.14 -17.18 7.26
CA GLN A 60 4.37 -17.98 7.13
C GLN A 60 5.58 -17.33 7.82
N GLU A 61 5.64 -15.99 7.84
CA GLU A 61 6.64 -15.23 8.61
C GLU A 61 6.38 -15.24 10.12
N GLY A 62 5.25 -15.82 10.56
CA GLY A 62 4.89 -15.98 11.96
C GLY A 62 4.07 -14.83 12.55
N ALA A 63 3.52 -13.96 11.70
CA ALA A 63 2.61 -12.91 12.16
C ALA A 63 1.32 -13.51 12.72
N GLN A 64 0.82 -12.94 13.82
CA GLN A 64 -0.39 -13.38 14.51
C GLN A 64 -1.41 -12.24 14.64
N GLY A 65 -2.68 -12.59 14.81
CA GLY A 65 -3.77 -11.63 14.98
C GLY A 65 -3.98 -10.75 13.73
N ILE A 66 -4.00 -11.37 12.55
CA ILE A 66 -4.07 -10.65 11.28
C ILE A 66 -5.49 -10.16 11.02
N ALA A 67 -5.66 -8.85 10.85
CA ALA A 67 -6.87 -8.20 10.35
C ALA A 67 -6.56 -7.49 9.04
N PHE A 68 -7.55 -7.38 8.15
CA PHE A 68 -7.36 -6.72 6.86
C PHE A 68 -8.54 -5.84 6.47
N LEU A 69 -8.26 -4.85 5.63
CA LEU A 69 -9.26 -3.96 5.06
C LEU A 69 -8.86 -3.49 3.66
N VAL A 70 -9.73 -3.74 2.67
CA VAL A 70 -9.56 -3.19 1.32
C VAL A 70 -10.30 -1.87 1.20
N LYS A 71 -9.57 -0.77 1.01
CA LYS A 71 -10.12 0.59 0.95
C LYS A 71 -9.41 1.46 -0.08
N ARG A 72 -10.02 2.59 -0.42
CA ARG A 72 -9.33 3.67 -1.15
C ARG A 72 -8.62 4.54 -0.13
N CYS A 73 -7.31 4.76 -0.31
CA CYS A 73 -6.52 5.64 0.52
C CYS A 73 -5.22 6.04 -0.19
N LYS A 74 -4.42 6.87 0.48
CA LYS A 74 -3.07 7.24 0.08
C LYS A 74 -2.14 7.10 1.29
N PRO A 75 -1.60 5.90 1.53
CA PRO A 75 -0.70 5.69 2.67
C PRO A 75 0.58 6.52 2.47
N ASN A 76 1.02 7.20 3.52
CA ASN A 76 2.30 7.93 3.52
C ASN A 76 3.49 6.98 3.75
N LEU A 77 3.25 5.89 4.49
CA LEU A 77 4.19 4.82 4.78
C LEU A 77 3.53 3.49 4.43
N LEU A 78 4.30 2.58 3.81
CA LEU A 78 3.80 1.26 3.43
C LEU A 78 3.88 0.23 4.55
N THR A 79 4.81 0.43 5.49
CA THR A 79 4.97 -0.40 6.68
C THR A 79 5.11 0.53 7.87
N ILE A 80 4.28 0.30 8.89
CA ILE A 80 4.31 1.01 10.15
C ILE A 80 4.43 -0.06 11.23
N SER A 81 5.51 -0.05 12.00
CA SER A 81 5.66 -0.91 13.17
C SER A 81 6.25 -0.12 14.31
N ASP A 82 5.98 -0.57 15.54
CA ASP A 82 6.46 0.13 16.74
C ASP A 82 8.01 0.06 16.87
N ASP A 83 8.66 -0.88 16.17
CA ASP A 83 10.10 -1.13 16.22
C ASP A 83 10.90 -0.47 15.06
N LEU A 84 10.23 0.05 14.03
CA LEU A 84 10.89 0.69 12.89
C LEU A 84 10.92 2.21 13.14
N GLU A 85 12.09 2.74 13.52
CA GLU A 85 12.31 4.19 13.62
C GLU A 85 11.86 4.88 12.33
N GLU A 86 11.02 5.91 12.48
CA GLU A 86 10.46 6.71 11.40
C GLU A 86 11.57 7.23 10.48
N ILE A 87 11.62 6.78 9.22
CA ILE A 87 12.36 7.52 8.19
C ILE A 87 11.45 8.72 7.81
N PRO A 88 11.82 9.97 8.15
CA PRO A 88 10.98 11.11 7.84
C PRO A 88 10.85 11.23 6.32
N SER A 89 9.61 11.20 5.84
CA SER A 89 9.27 11.50 4.44
C SER A 89 9.88 12.85 4.04
N PRO A 90 10.48 12.99 2.84
CA PRO A 90 10.96 14.27 2.37
C PRO A 90 9.75 15.14 2.02
N THR A 91 9.28 15.91 3.00
CA THR A 91 8.42 17.07 2.73
C THR A 91 9.30 18.14 2.07
N GLY A 92 9.51 17.97 0.76
CA GLY A 92 10.07 18.99 -0.11
C GLY A 92 9.11 20.16 -0.22
N LYS A 93 9.11 21.05 0.78
CA LYS A 93 8.73 22.44 0.55
C LYS A 93 9.91 23.08 -0.19
N PRO A 94 9.76 23.55 -1.44
CA PRO A 94 10.80 24.36 -2.03
C PRO A 94 10.89 25.64 -1.22
N ALA A 95 12.04 25.86 -0.56
CA ALA A 95 12.41 27.18 -0.09
C ALA A 95 12.71 28.02 -1.35
N PHE A 96 11.70 28.73 -1.85
CA PHE A 96 11.96 29.92 -2.66
C PHE A 96 12.53 30.96 -1.70
N ASN A 97 13.87 31.05 -1.66
CA ASN A 97 14.53 32.25 -1.20
C ASN A 97 14.90 33.09 -2.42
N LEU A 98 14.36 34.31 -2.38
CA LEU A 98 14.62 35.53 -3.16
C LEU A 98 15.94 35.57 -3.94
#